data_AF-I1HG59-F1
#
_entry.id   AF-I1HG59-F1
#
_cell.length_a   1.000
_cell.length_b   1.000
_cell.length_c   1.000
_cell.angle_alpha   90.00
_cell.angle_beta   90.00
_cell.angle_gamma   90.00
#
_symmetry.space_group_name_H-M   'P 1'
#
loop_
_entity.id
_entity.type
_entity.pdbx_description
1 polymer ?
#
loop_
_entity_poly.entity_id
_entity_poly.type
_entity_poly.pdbx_seq_one_letter_code
_entity_poly.pdbx_strand_id
1 'polypeptide(L)'
;MASLAPATPAKPIGLLPCPIRGGGIGSARPGLATAAPRLRVSASASASDVPDFLSSDWLETRKKKPLGPRLNYNAEEAVEYQLEALKYNDRPRQDYGIEVMYRFAGFDPFERSTYFGRQFDLGQFERFRRIFHHSTYRVLLAHKERKILSSLWVEENQYKQRVWVRGARPEEEEIFQFTMIQRVGGSWDGYWLTESLTNDDGDTFSGGVAY
;
A
#
# COMPACT_ATOMS: atom_id res chain seq x y z
N MET A 1 51.64 10.28 -32.00
CA MET A 1 52.37 11.31 -31.22
C MET A 1 51.36 12.10 -30.41
N ALA A 2 51.68 12.36 -29.13
CA ALA A 2 50.96 13.18 -28.14
C ALA A 2 49.60 12.61 -27.67
N SER A 3 49.21 12.62 -26.39
CA SER A 3 49.85 13.10 -25.16
C SER A 3 49.21 12.39 -23.97
N LEU A 4 50.04 11.93 -23.02
CA LEU A 4 49.64 11.60 -21.65
C LEU A 4 49.36 12.91 -20.89
N ALA A 5 48.38 12.90 -19.98
CA ALA A 5 48.19 13.92 -18.95
C ALA A 5 47.91 13.24 -17.59
N PRO A 6 48.40 13.79 -16.45
CA PRO A 6 48.66 13.00 -15.26
C PRO A 6 47.68 13.18 -14.09
N ALA A 7 47.63 12.10 -13.30
CA ALA A 7 47.48 11.96 -11.85
C ALA A 7 46.86 13.09 -11.00
N THR A 8 45.78 12.72 -10.31
CA THR A 8 45.24 13.27 -9.06
C THR A 8 46.24 13.19 -7.89
N PRO A 9 46.31 14.21 -7.02
CA PRO A 9 46.82 14.07 -5.66
C PRO A 9 45.69 14.01 -4.63
N ALA A 10 45.81 13.06 -3.70
CA ALA A 10 44.98 12.90 -2.51
C ALA A 10 45.66 13.49 -1.25
N LYS A 11 44.84 13.68 -0.20
CA LYS A 11 45.11 13.93 1.25
C LYS A 11 45.11 15.40 1.72
N PRO A 12 44.88 15.69 3.04
CA PRO A 12 44.61 14.79 4.17
C PRO A 12 43.39 15.13 5.07
N ILE A 13 43.08 14.14 5.90
CA ILE A 13 42.23 14.13 7.09
C ILE A 13 42.73 15.14 8.15
N GLY A 14 41.82 15.98 8.66
CA GLY A 14 42.03 16.82 9.84
C GLY A 14 41.05 16.41 10.94
N LEU A 15 41.61 15.90 12.04
CA LEU A 15 40.94 15.44 13.26
C LEU A 15 41.17 16.47 14.39
N LEU A 16 40.24 16.52 15.35
CA LEU A 16 40.28 17.06 16.74
C LEU A 16 39.87 18.53 16.98
N PRO A 17 39.51 18.94 18.22
CA PRO A 17 39.13 18.17 19.43
C PRO A 17 37.85 18.65 20.18
N CYS A 18 37.33 17.78 21.05
CA CYS A 18 36.37 18.08 22.12
C CYS A 18 37.00 18.90 23.26
N PRO A 19 36.25 19.77 23.97
CA PRO A 19 36.68 20.27 25.26
C PRO A 19 36.14 19.38 26.39
N ILE A 20 37.06 18.70 27.07
CA ILE A 20 36.88 18.20 28.44
C ILE A 20 37.27 19.34 29.39
N ARG A 21 36.36 19.73 30.29
CA ARG A 21 36.72 20.52 31.48
C ARG A 21 36.00 19.91 32.69
N GLY A 22 36.80 19.38 33.61
CA GLY A 22 36.32 18.61 34.74
C GLY A 22 36.17 19.39 36.05
N GLY A 23 35.94 18.61 37.10
CA GLY A 23 36.34 18.89 38.48
C GLY A 23 35.24 19.40 39.40
N GLY A 24 34.78 18.53 40.32
CA GLY A 24 33.98 18.96 41.47
C GLY A 24 33.39 17.79 42.26
N ILE A 25 34.18 17.19 43.16
CA ILE A 25 33.72 16.24 44.19
C ILE A 25 33.15 17.05 45.36
N GLY A 26 31.96 16.68 45.83
CA GLY A 26 31.41 17.14 47.10
C GLY A 26 30.25 16.24 47.53
N SER A 27 30.49 15.40 48.55
CA SER A 27 29.46 14.59 49.18
C SER A 27 28.82 15.33 50.36
N ALA A 28 27.48 15.38 50.42
CA ALA A 28 26.72 15.43 51.67
C ALA A 28 25.25 15.03 51.40
N ARG A 29 24.76 14.01 52.12
CA ARG A 29 23.36 13.55 52.22
C ARG A 29 22.59 14.42 53.25
N PRO A 30 21.32 14.10 53.61
CA PRO A 30 20.08 14.12 52.83
C PRO A 30 19.02 15.03 53.52
N GLY A 31 18.00 15.51 52.79
CA GLY A 31 16.96 16.33 53.40
C GLY A 31 15.65 16.37 52.61
N LEU A 32 14.60 15.89 53.29
CA LEU A 32 13.16 16.06 53.05
C LEU A 32 12.56 15.62 51.69
N ALA A 33 11.73 14.59 51.82
CA ALA A 33 10.78 14.11 50.84
C ALA A 33 9.64 15.12 50.63
N THR A 34 9.36 15.47 49.38
CA THR A 34 8.08 16.03 48.95
C THR A 34 7.55 15.14 47.84
N ALA A 35 6.42 14.48 48.10
CA ALA A 35 5.80 13.50 47.22
C ALA A 35 5.28 14.17 45.94
N ALA A 36 5.91 13.88 44.80
CA ALA A 36 5.34 14.15 43.49
C ALA A 36 4.38 13.01 43.11
N PRO A 37 3.16 13.30 42.60
CA PRO A 37 2.25 12.25 42.20
C PRO A 37 2.82 11.55 40.96
N ARG A 38 3.20 10.27 41.12
CA ARG A 38 3.43 9.38 39.98
C ARG A 38 2.07 9.14 39.33
N LEU A 39 1.80 9.85 38.23
CA LEU A 39 0.75 9.46 37.28
C LEU A 39 1.06 8.05 36.80
N ARG A 40 0.41 7.06 37.42
CA ARG A 40 0.22 5.75 36.80
C ARG A 40 -0.65 6.01 35.58
N VAL A 41 -0.03 6.04 34.41
CA VAL A 41 -0.75 5.89 33.15
C VAL A 41 -1.21 4.43 33.11
N SER A 42 -2.36 4.18 33.71
CA SER A 42 -3.19 3.03 33.36
C SER A 42 -3.66 3.28 31.94
N ALA A 43 -2.94 2.77 30.96
CA ALA A 43 -3.44 2.71 29.59
C ALA A 43 -4.56 1.65 29.56
N SER A 44 -5.77 2.06 29.97
CA SER A 44 -6.97 1.44 29.45
C SER A 44 -6.89 1.55 27.94
N ALA A 45 -6.94 0.42 27.24
CA ALA A 45 -7.00 0.39 25.78
C ALA A 45 -8.27 1.14 25.33
N SER A 46 -8.13 2.43 25.07
CA SER A 46 -9.15 3.28 24.47
C SER A 46 -9.28 2.87 23.02
N ALA A 47 -10.45 2.36 22.67
CA ALA A 47 -10.84 1.84 21.36
C ALA A 47 -11.01 2.93 20.28
N SER A 48 -10.11 3.91 20.25
CA SER A 48 -10.29 5.12 19.45
C SER A 48 -8.95 5.58 18.90
N ASP A 49 -8.56 4.97 17.78
CA ASP A 49 -7.73 5.56 16.73
C ASP A 49 -8.06 4.81 15.43
N VAL A 50 -9.31 4.94 15.00
CA VAL A 50 -9.71 4.62 13.64
C VAL A 50 -9.58 5.90 12.85
N PRO A 51 -8.69 5.98 11.85
CA PRO A 51 -8.61 7.16 11.00
C PRO A 51 -9.97 7.48 10.37
N ASP A 52 -10.33 8.77 10.32
CA ASP A 52 -11.65 9.28 9.90
C ASP A 52 -12.12 8.84 8.49
N PHE A 53 -11.22 8.29 7.67
CA PHE A 53 -11.54 7.79 6.33
C PHE A 53 -12.05 6.33 6.31
N LEU A 54 -12.10 5.67 7.46
CA LEU A 54 -12.63 4.31 7.59
C LEU A 54 -13.96 4.35 8.34
N SER A 55 -14.96 3.66 7.80
CA SER A 55 -16.29 3.52 8.42
C SER A 55 -16.18 3.16 9.90
N SER A 56 -17.02 3.72 10.77
CA SER A 56 -16.97 3.49 12.23
C SER A 56 -17.05 2.00 12.63
N ASP A 57 -17.63 1.15 11.78
CA ASP A 57 -17.70 -0.31 11.95
C ASP A 57 -16.48 -1.07 11.37
N TRP A 58 -15.39 -0.35 11.02
CA TRP A 58 -14.19 -0.91 10.43
C TRP A 58 -13.53 -1.97 11.32
N LEU A 59 -13.34 -1.69 12.61
CA LEU A 59 -12.76 -2.66 13.55
C LEU A 59 -13.65 -3.90 13.72
N GLU A 60 -14.97 -3.72 13.71
CA GLU A 60 -15.97 -4.79 13.82
C GLU A 60 -15.92 -5.72 12.60
N THR A 61 -15.77 -5.16 11.39
CA THR A 61 -15.63 -5.97 10.16
C THR A 61 -14.32 -6.75 10.08
N ARG A 62 -13.26 -6.28 10.74
CA ARG A 62 -11.98 -7.01 10.91
C ARG A 62 -12.15 -8.35 11.65
N LYS A 63 -13.13 -8.45 12.55
CA LYS A 63 -13.38 -9.66 13.36
C LYS A 63 -14.21 -10.71 12.64
N LYS A 64 -14.98 -10.36 11.60
CA LYS A 64 -16.01 -11.23 11.00
C LYS A 64 -15.56 -11.94 9.72
N LYS A 65 -14.60 -11.38 8.96
CA LYS A 65 -13.87 -12.02 7.84
C LYS A 65 -12.57 -11.23 7.62
N PRO A 66 -11.39 -11.86 7.53
CA PRO A 66 -10.19 -11.10 7.19
C PRO A 66 -10.32 -10.63 5.74
N LEU A 67 -10.60 -9.34 5.57
CA LEU A 67 -10.55 -8.65 4.27
C LEU A 67 -9.09 -8.39 3.94
N GLY A 68 -8.73 -8.60 2.68
CA GLY A 68 -7.37 -8.36 2.18
C GLY A 68 -6.55 -9.63 2.02
N PRO A 69 -5.24 -9.45 1.78
CA PRO A 69 -4.32 -10.54 1.44
C PRO A 69 -4.14 -11.48 2.62
N ARG A 70 -3.93 -12.76 2.31
CA ARG A 70 -3.71 -13.83 3.28
C ARG A 70 -2.44 -14.58 2.91
N LEU A 71 -1.68 -14.99 3.91
CA LEU A 71 -0.43 -15.73 3.72
C LEU A 71 -0.64 -17.03 2.93
N ASN A 72 -1.81 -17.65 3.05
CA ASN A 72 -2.10 -18.93 2.39
C ASN A 72 -2.55 -18.78 0.94
N TYR A 73 -2.75 -17.55 0.45
CA TYR A 73 -3.16 -17.34 -0.93
C TYR A 73 -2.00 -17.50 -1.88
N ASN A 74 -2.22 -18.24 -2.96
CA ASN A 74 -1.36 -18.14 -4.14
C ASN A 74 -1.65 -16.84 -4.92
N ALA A 75 -0.76 -16.44 -5.81
CA ALA A 75 -0.93 -15.25 -6.64
C ALA A 75 -2.25 -15.30 -7.46
N GLU A 76 -2.59 -16.45 -8.01
CA GLU A 76 -3.84 -16.68 -8.76
C GLU A 76 -5.08 -16.54 -7.88
N GLU A 77 -5.08 -17.17 -6.70
CA GLU A 77 -6.18 -17.10 -5.74
C GLU A 77 -6.39 -15.67 -5.22
N ALA A 78 -5.30 -14.93 -5.03
CA ALA A 78 -5.34 -13.52 -4.63
C ALA A 78 -6.02 -12.64 -5.69
N VAL A 79 -5.77 -12.88 -6.98
CA VAL A 79 -6.45 -12.17 -8.07
C VAL A 79 -7.92 -12.61 -8.17
N GLU A 80 -8.19 -13.91 -8.05
CA GLU A 80 -9.56 -14.42 -8.07
C GLU A 80 -10.41 -13.81 -6.95
N TYR A 81 -9.89 -13.76 -5.73
CA TYR A 81 -10.58 -13.17 -4.59
C TYR A 81 -10.88 -11.68 -4.80
N GLN A 82 -9.93 -10.94 -5.37
CA GLN A 82 -10.11 -9.53 -5.73
C GLN A 82 -11.23 -9.36 -6.78
N LEU A 83 -11.23 -10.17 -7.83
CA LEU A 83 -12.27 -10.14 -8.86
C LEU A 83 -13.64 -10.54 -8.29
N GLU A 84 -13.72 -11.55 -7.44
CA GLU A 84 -14.97 -11.92 -6.78
C GLU A 84 -15.50 -10.79 -5.90
N ALA A 85 -14.63 -10.10 -5.17
CA ALA A 85 -15.03 -8.94 -4.37
C ALA A 85 -15.57 -7.80 -5.25
N LEU A 86 -14.93 -7.53 -6.39
CA LEU A 86 -15.39 -6.52 -7.36
C LEU A 86 -16.72 -6.90 -8.04
N LYS A 87 -16.96 -8.19 -8.29
CA LYS A 87 -18.25 -8.70 -8.79
C LYS A 87 -19.40 -8.38 -7.83
N TYR A 88 -19.14 -8.43 -6.52
CA TYR A 88 -20.11 -8.12 -5.47
C TYR A 88 -19.75 -6.84 -4.72
N ASN A 89 -19.36 -5.79 -5.46
CA ASN A 89 -18.77 -4.58 -4.91
C ASN A 89 -19.55 -3.96 -3.74
N ASP A 90 -20.89 -3.95 -3.78
CA ASP A 90 -21.72 -3.28 -2.77
C ASP A 90 -22.26 -4.20 -1.67
N ARG A 91 -21.64 -5.39 -1.48
CA ARG A 91 -22.04 -6.33 -0.43
C ARG A 91 -20.83 -6.78 0.40
N PRO A 92 -20.89 -6.72 1.74
CA PRO A 92 -22.05 -6.37 2.58
C PRO A 92 -22.31 -4.86 2.73
N ARG A 93 -21.39 -4.01 2.31
CA ARG A 93 -21.49 -2.54 2.35
C ARG A 93 -21.11 -1.96 1.00
N GLN A 94 -21.51 -0.70 0.76
CA GLN A 94 -21.15 0.01 -0.47
C GLN A 94 -19.64 0.04 -0.66
N ASP A 95 -19.18 -0.20 -1.90
CA ASP A 95 -17.76 -0.16 -2.29
C ASP A 95 -16.83 -1.12 -1.54
N TYR A 96 -17.39 -2.18 -0.95
CA TYR A 96 -16.64 -3.27 -0.35
C TYR A 96 -15.61 -3.92 -1.30
N GLY A 97 -15.94 -4.07 -2.59
CA GLY A 97 -15.00 -4.62 -3.58
C GLY A 97 -13.76 -3.73 -3.75
N ILE A 98 -13.98 -2.41 -3.86
CA ILE A 98 -12.91 -1.41 -3.93
C ILE A 98 -12.08 -1.39 -2.64
N GLU A 99 -12.70 -1.51 -1.47
CA GLU A 99 -11.96 -1.64 -0.21
C GLU A 99 -11.06 -2.87 -0.19
N VAL A 100 -11.54 -4.01 -0.71
CA VAL A 100 -10.71 -5.21 -0.86
C VAL A 100 -9.51 -4.90 -1.75
N MET A 101 -9.72 -4.29 -2.92
CA MET A 101 -8.63 -3.89 -3.82
C MET A 101 -7.60 -3.00 -3.13
N TYR A 102 -8.07 -1.99 -2.38
CA TYR A 102 -7.21 -1.08 -1.64
C TYR A 102 -6.36 -1.82 -0.59
N ARG A 103 -6.91 -2.83 0.08
CA ARG A 103 -6.17 -3.64 1.08
C ARG A 103 -5.18 -4.60 0.46
N PHE A 104 -5.41 -5.05 -0.76
CA PHE A 104 -4.45 -5.82 -1.54
C PHE A 104 -3.37 -4.93 -2.15
N ALA A 105 -3.60 -3.62 -2.25
CA ALA A 105 -2.68 -2.72 -2.92
C ALA A 105 -1.35 -2.65 -2.15
N GLY A 106 -0.27 -3.02 -2.83
CA GLY A 106 1.06 -3.12 -2.25
C GLY A 106 1.84 -1.81 -2.24
N PHE A 107 1.17 -0.65 -2.27
CA PHE A 107 1.84 0.66 -2.30
C PHE A 107 1.95 1.29 -0.90
N ASP A 108 2.88 2.22 -0.73
CA ASP A 108 3.00 3.04 0.48
C ASP A 108 1.96 4.18 0.43
N PRO A 109 1.04 4.30 1.40
CA PRO A 109 0.05 5.39 1.43
C PRO A 109 0.65 6.79 1.46
N PHE A 110 1.90 6.95 1.90
CA PHE A 110 2.57 8.25 1.97
C PHE A 110 3.30 8.61 0.67
N GLU A 111 3.38 7.70 -0.29
CA GLU A 111 4.06 7.89 -1.56
C GLU A 111 3.10 7.87 -2.75
N ARG A 112 3.57 8.40 -3.89
CA ARG A 112 2.83 8.34 -5.16
C ARG A 112 2.96 6.94 -5.74
N SER A 113 1.81 6.33 -6.02
CA SER A 113 1.73 4.96 -6.51
C SER A 113 1.45 4.92 -8.01
N THR A 114 2.05 3.95 -8.69
CA THR A 114 1.80 3.62 -10.11
C THR A 114 0.74 2.54 -10.30
N TYR A 115 -0.08 2.28 -9.27
CA TYR A 115 -1.06 1.19 -9.26
C TYR A 115 -1.95 1.18 -10.52
N PHE A 116 -2.42 2.33 -10.98
CA PHE A 116 -3.26 2.43 -12.19
C PHE A 116 -2.48 2.75 -13.47
N GLY A 117 -1.19 2.41 -13.52
CA GLY A 117 -0.28 2.66 -14.64
C GLY A 117 0.30 4.09 -14.71
N ARG A 118 -0.23 5.02 -13.91
CA ARG A 118 0.27 6.40 -13.76
C ARG A 118 0.44 6.74 -12.29
N GLN A 119 1.29 7.73 -12.00
CA GLN A 119 1.55 8.18 -10.63
C GLN A 119 0.36 8.96 -10.06
N PHE A 120 -0.30 8.40 -9.06
CA PHE A 120 -1.40 9.03 -8.33
C PHE A 120 -1.13 9.05 -6.82
N ASP A 121 -1.71 10.03 -6.13
CA ASP A 121 -1.77 10.04 -4.67
C ASP A 121 -2.91 9.10 -4.24
N LEU A 122 -2.58 7.83 -4.01
CA LEU A 122 -3.56 6.80 -3.66
C LEU A 122 -3.65 6.55 -2.16
N GLY A 123 -2.89 7.25 -1.33
CA GLY A 123 -2.93 7.10 0.12
C GLY A 123 -4.31 7.32 0.73
N GLN A 124 -5.11 8.20 0.13
CA GLN A 124 -6.50 8.41 0.54
C GLN A 124 -7.43 7.44 -0.17
N PHE A 125 -8.22 6.68 0.61
CA PHE A 125 -9.17 5.71 0.08
C PHE A 125 -10.17 6.36 -0.89
N GLU A 126 -10.63 7.58 -0.62
CA GLU A 126 -11.56 8.31 -1.50
C GLU A 126 -10.98 8.55 -2.89
N ARG A 127 -9.67 8.83 -3.00
CA ARG A 127 -9.01 9.02 -4.31
C ARG A 127 -8.97 7.70 -5.08
N PHE A 128 -8.60 6.62 -4.41
CA PHE A 128 -8.61 5.28 -4.99
C PHE A 128 -10.01 4.87 -5.46
N ARG A 129 -11.02 5.10 -4.61
CA ARG A 129 -12.44 4.86 -4.90
C ARG A 129 -12.95 5.66 -6.10
N ARG A 130 -12.62 6.96 -6.17
CA ARG A 130 -13.03 7.82 -7.29
C ARG A 130 -12.51 7.31 -8.62
N ILE A 131 -11.28 6.80 -8.66
CA ILE A 131 -10.70 6.23 -9.88
C ILE A 131 -11.55 5.03 -10.34
N PHE A 132 -11.89 4.09 -9.46
CA PHE A 132 -12.74 2.96 -9.82
C PHE A 132 -14.11 3.35 -10.37
N HIS A 133 -14.73 4.42 -9.84
CA HIS A 133 -16.06 4.87 -10.31
C HIS A 133 -16.04 5.71 -11.59
N HIS A 134 -14.97 6.47 -11.84
CA HIS A 134 -14.93 7.48 -12.91
C HIS A 134 -13.96 7.18 -14.06
N SER A 135 -13.22 6.08 -14.00
CA SER A 135 -12.27 5.71 -15.05
C SER A 135 -12.71 4.43 -15.77
N THR A 136 -11.85 3.95 -16.67
CA THR A 136 -11.93 2.66 -17.36
C THR A 136 -12.19 1.50 -16.38
N TYR A 137 -11.67 1.58 -15.16
CA TYR A 137 -11.85 0.54 -14.14
C TYR A 137 -13.30 0.35 -13.65
N ARG A 138 -14.25 1.22 -14.03
CA ARG A 138 -15.69 1.03 -13.75
C ARG A 138 -16.21 -0.31 -14.25
N VAL A 139 -15.69 -0.82 -15.36
CA VAL A 139 -16.11 -2.10 -15.97
C VAL A 139 -15.89 -3.28 -15.01
N LEU A 140 -14.94 -3.17 -14.08
CA LEU A 140 -14.68 -4.18 -13.06
C LEU A 140 -15.78 -4.25 -11.99
N LEU A 141 -16.48 -3.15 -11.74
CA LEU A 141 -17.50 -3.05 -10.70
C LEU A 141 -18.78 -3.75 -11.15
N ALA A 142 -19.26 -4.68 -10.32
CA ALA A 142 -20.48 -5.45 -10.59
C ALA A 142 -20.46 -6.16 -11.96
N HIS A 143 -19.28 -6.61 -12.40
CA HIS A 143 -19.11 -7.31 -13.66
C HIS A 143 -19.91 -8.62 -13.69
N LYS A 144 -20.42 -8.98 -14.87
CA LYS A 144 -21.23 -10.19 -15.06
C LYS A 144 -20.35 -11.41 -15.23
N GLU A 145 -19.31 -11.27 -16.04
CA GLU A 145 -18.44 -12.36 -16.47
C GLU A 145 -16.99 -11.90 -16.45
N ARG A 146 -16.10 -12.85 -16.15
CA ARG A 146 -14.65 -12.68 -16.21
C ARG A 146 -14.04 -13.92 -16.86
N LYS A 147 -13.03 -13.73 -17.69
CA LYS A 147 -12.27 -14.82 -18.31
C LYS A 147 -10.78 -14.53 -18.19
N ILE A 148 -10.04 -15.47 -17.61
CA ILE A 148 -8.59 -15.40 -17.57
C ILE A 148 -8.08 -15.65 -19.00
N LEU A 149 -7.36 -14.68 -19.56
CA LEU A 149 -6.76 -14.79 -20.89
C LEU A 149 -5.37 -15.41 -20.82
N SER A 150 -4.55 -14.95 -19.88
CA SER A 150 -3.18 -15.45 -19.70
C SER A 150 -2.70 -15.27 -18.26
N SER A 151 -1.88 -16.20 -17.80
CA SER A 151 -1.11 -16.14 -16.56
C SER A 151 0.39 -16.24 -16.88
N LEU A 152 1.21 -15.44 -16.21
CA LEU A 152 2.65 -15.37 -16.45
C LEU A 152 3.39 -15.14 -15.13
N TRP A 153 4.29 -16.04 -14.79
CA TRP A 153 5.30 -15.81 -13.77
C TRP A 153 6.46 -15.06 -14.41
N VAL A 154 6.67 -13.81 -14.01
CA VAL A 154 7.78 -12.97 -14.52
C VAL A 154 9.05 -13.31 -13.77
N GLU A 155 8.94 -13.40 -12.44
CA GLU A 155 9.99 -13.78 -11.50
C GLU A 155 9.38 -14.65 -10.39
N GLU A 156 10.21 -15.18 -9.49
CA GLU A 156 9.73 -16.00 -8.34
C GLU A 156 8.71 -15.24 -7.49
N ASN A 157 8.93 -13.94 -7.30
CA ASN A 157 8.10 -13.07 -6.47
C ASN A 157 7.19 -12.15 -7.29
N GLN A 158 7.08 -12.33 -8.61
CA GLN A 158 6.27 -11.46 -9.47
C GLN A 158 5.44 -12.26 -10.45
N TYR A 159 4.13 -12.02 -10.40
CA TYR A 159 3.14 -12.74 -11.19
C TYR A 159 2.23 -11.75 -11.92
N LYS A 160 1.94 -12.03 -13.20
CA LYS A 160 1.05 -11.21 -14.04
C LYS A 160 -0.10 -12.05 -14.54
N GLN A 161 -1.30 -11.49 -14.50
CA GLN A 161 -2.50 -12.15 -15.04
C GLN A 161 -3.32 -11.17 -15.85
N ARG A 162 -3.65 -11.56 -17.08
CA ARG A 162 -4.57 -10.80 -17.95
C ARG A 162 -5.95 -11.43 -17.87
N VAL A 163 -6.93 -10.57 -17.64
CA VAL A 163 -8.32 -10.96 -17.42
C VAL A 163 -9.20 -10.08 -18.29
N TRP A 164 -9.97 -10.73 -19.15
CA TRP A 164 -11.07 -10.08 -19.84
C TRP A 164 -12.26 -10.00 -18.91
N VAL A 165 -12.89 -8.83 -18.82
CA VAL A 165 -14.02 -8.59 -17.94
C VAL A 165 -15.15 -7.94 -18.72
N ARG A 166 -16.35 -8.48 -18.52
CA ARG A 166 -17.59 -7.93 -19.04
C ARG A 166 -18.37 -7.24 -17.94
N GLY A 167 -18.51 -5.93 -18.07
CA GLY A 167 -19.18 -5.07 -17.12
C GLY A 167 -20.68 -5.35 -16.98
N ALA A 168 -21.35 -4.52 -16.18
CA ALA A 168 -22.80 -4.63 -15.99
C ALA A 168 -23.57 -4.33 -17.29
N ARG A 169 -23.04 -3.43 -18.13
CA ARG A 169 -23.60 -3.10 -19.44
C ARG A 169 -23.02 -4.01 -20.52
N PRO A 170 -23.82 -4.48 -21.48
CA PRO A 170 -23.38 -5.47 -22.46
C PRO A 170 -22.32 -4.97 -23.45
N GLU A 171 -22.15 -3.66 -23.59
CA GLU A 171 -21.15 -2.99 -24.45
C GLU A 171 -19.85 -2.66 -23.70
N GLU A 172 -19.82 -2.79 -22.38
CA GLU A 172 -18.66 -2.48 -21.56
C GLU A 172 -17.81 -3.74 -21.36
N GLU A 173 -16.80 -3.91 -22.20
CA GLU A 173 -15.85 -5.03 -22.15
C GLU A 173 -14.43 -4.47 -22.20
N GLU A 174 -13.61 -4.89 -21.24
CA GLU A 174 -12.23 -4.42 -21.12
C GLU A 174 -11.30 -5.56 -20.68
N ILE A 175 -10.02 -5.46 -21.06
CA ILE A 175 -8.98 -6.39 -20.62
C ILE A 175 -8.09 -5.69 -19.61
N PHE A 176 -7.93 -6.32 -18.45
CA PHE A 176 -7.10 -5.82 -17.36
C PHE A 176 -5.92 -6.75 -17.11
N GLN A 177 -4.76 -6.16 -16.89
CA GLN A 177 -3.58 -6.85 -16.42
C GLN A 177 -3.38 -6.55 -14.94
N PHE A 178 -3.43 -7.60 -14.13
CA PHE A 178 -3.02 -7.59 -12.73
C PHE A 178 -1.54 -7.92 -12.67
N THR A 179 -0.76 -7.06 -12.01
CA THR A 179 0.62 -7.35 -11.61
C THR A 179 0.64 -7.54 -10.10
N MET A 180 0.97 -8.76 -9.69
CA MET A 180 1.07 -9.19 -8.31
C MET A 180 2.53 -9.31 -7.92
N ILE A 181 2.85 -8.89 -6.71
CA ILE A 181 4.19 -9.00 -6.12
C ILE A 181 4.09 -9.71 -4.76
N GLN A 182 4.95 -10.69 -4.54
CA GLN A 182 5.13 -11.30 -3.23
C GLN A 182 6.12 -10.45 -2.45
N ARG A 183 5.70 -9.91 -1.31
CA ARG A 183 6.59 -9.13 -0.46
C ARG A 183 7.56 -10.07 0.26
N VAL A 184 8.84 -9.69 0.26
CA VAL A 184 9.91 -10.38 0.98
C VAL A 184 10.40 -9.47 2.11
N GLY A 185 10.29 -9.94 3.34
CA GLY A 185 10.67 -9.23 4.55
C GLY A 185 9.62 -8.24 5.08
N GLY A 186 9.78 -7.86 6.35
CA GLY A 186 8.86 -6.97 7.06
C GLY A 186 7.60 -7.67 7.56
N SER A 187 6.57 -6.89 7.90
CA SER A 187 5.30 -7.40 8.43
C SER A 187 4.39 -8.06 7.39
N TRP A 188 4.71 -7.91 6.10
CA TRP A 188 3.96 -8.44 4.96
C TRP A 188 4.73 -9.55 4.24
N ASP A 189 5.75 -10.13 4.89
CA ASP A 189 6.55 -11.20 4.30
C ASP A 189 5.71 -12.41 3.88
N GLY A 190 5.90 -12.85 2.63
CA GLY A 190 5.18 -13.95 2.02
C GLY A 190 3.79 -13.62 1.47
N TYR A 191 3.25 -12.41 1.68
CA TYR A 191 1.95 -12.02 1.17
C TYR A 191 2.01 -11.58 -0.30
N TRP A 192 1.03 -12.03 -1.09
CA TRP A 192 0.78 -11.53 -2.43
C TRP A 192 -0.04 -10.24 -2.41
N LEU A 193 0.54 -9.17 -2.93
CA LEU A 193 -0.05 -7.85 -3.04
C LEU A 193 -0.18 -7.45 -4.51
N THR A 194 -1.12 -6.57 -4.81
CA THR A 194 -1.30 -6.01 -6.14
C THR A 194 -0.41 -4.78 -6.29
N GLU A 195 0.61 -4.90 -7.14
CA GLU A 195 1.52 -3.80 -7.50
C GLU A 195 0.83 -2.84 -8.47
N SER A 196 0.20 -3.38 -9.52
CA SER A 196 -0.52 -2.58 -10.50
C SER A 196 -1.70 -3.32 -11.12
N LEU A 197 -2.68 -2.54 -11.54
CA LEU A 197 -3.85 -2.92 -12.30
C LEU A 197 -3.96 -1.96 -13.48
N THR A 198 -3.70 -2.45 -14.69
CA THR A 198 -3.71 -1.64 -15.91
C THR A 198 -4.67 -2.20 -16.95
N ASN A 199 -5.27 -1.35 -17.77
CA ASN A 199 -5.99 -1.79 -18.97
C ASN A 199 -5.01 -1.88 -20.17
N ASP A 200 -5.20 -2.87 -21.04
CA ASP A 200 -4.38 -3.08 -22.25
C ASP A 200 -4.58 -2.03 -23.36
N ASP A 201 -5.74 -1.38 -23.41
CA ASP A 201 -6.00 -0.21 -24.25
C ASP A 201 -5.26 1.00 -23.65
N GLY A 202 -3.94 1.01 -23.83
CA GLY A 202 -2.99 1.92 -23.19
C GLY A 202 -3.12 3.42 -23.48
N ASP A 203 -4.31 3.96 -23.78
CA ASP A 203 -4.49 5.37 -24.16
C ASP A 203 -5.77 6.08 -23.65
N THR A 204 -6.62 5.42 -22.87
CA THR A 204 -7.92 6.01 -22.42
C THR A 204 -7.82 7.03 -21.27
N PHE A 205 -6.65 7.23 -20.66
CA PHE A 205 -6.41 8.28 -19.66
C PHE A 205 -5.92 9.62 -20.29
N SER A 206 -6.25 9.90 -21.55
CA SER A 206 -6.01 11.19 -22.22
C SER A 206 -7.01 12.29 -21.82
N GLY A 207 -8.11 11.93 -21.14
CA GLY A 207 -9.02 12.89 -20.52
C GLY A 207 -8.54 13.28 -19.13
N GLY A 208 -8.02 14.50 -18.98
CA GLY A 208 -7.58 15.04 -17.69
C GLY A 208 -8.67 14.93 -16.63
N VAL A 209 -8.45 14.07 -15.63
CA VAL A 209 -9.17 14.16 -14.37
C VAL A 209 -8.65 15.42 -13.68
N ALA A 210 -9.43 16.49 -13.72
CA ALA A 210 -9.11 17.71 -13.00
C ALA A 210 -9.05 17.38 -11.50
N TYR A 211 -7.91 17.70 -10.90
CA TYR A 211 -7.61 17.53 -9.47
C TYR A 211 -8.40 18.52 -8.61
#